data_AF-A0A964HHE4-F1
#
_entry.id   AF-A0A964HHE4-F1
#
_cell.length_a   1.000
_cell.length_b   1.000
_cell.length_c   1.000
_cell.angle_alpha   90.00
_cell.angle_beta   90.00
_cell.angle_gamma   90.00
#
_symmetry.space_group_name_H-M   'P 1'
#
loop_
_entity.id
_entity.type
_entity.pdbx_description
1 polymer ?
#
loop_
_entity_poly.entity_id
_entity_poly.type
_entity_poly.pdbx_seq_one_letter_code
_entity_poly.pdbx_strand_id
1 'polypeptide(L)'
;MAITASISGTQSIVQSGLQQLKLQQARRNAEQAEQTAQALQVQADEAQRRAAREQENARSLSVQADQAQTNAGRARQGLASIQTASDSVAQLGNVVDQVITKQQAAPAATSSVQESKPVVNTQGEVTGTLINTTA
;
A
#
# COMPACT_ATOMS: atom_id res chain seq x y z
N MET A 1 39.41 58.60 -75.14
CA MET A 1 39.95 59.19 -73.90
C MET A 1 38.89 60.09 -73.30
N ALA A 2 38.32 59.69 -72.17
CA ALA A 2 37.53 60.56 -71.30
C ALA A 2 37.65 60.02 -69.87
N ILE A 3 38.15 60.89 -69.01
CA ILE A 3 38.36 60.76 -67.58
C ILE A 3 37.01 60.79 -66.85
N THR A 4 36.72 59.79 -66.01
CA THR A 4 35.65 59.92 -65.01
C THR A 4 36.19 59.44 -63.68
N ALA A 5 36.06 60.34 -62.71
CA ALA A 5 36.83 60.42 -61.48
C ALA A 5 36.63 59.23 -60.54
N SER A 6 37.75 58.78 -59.99
CA SER A 6 37.82 57.98 -58.76
C SER A 6 37.25 58.80 -57.59
N ILE A 7 35.99 58.58 -57.22
CA ILE A 7 35.43 59.01 -55.94
C ILE A 7 35.66 57.91 -54.89
N SER A 8 36.92 57.68 -54.55
CA SER A 8 37.32 56.71 -53.52
C SER A 8 38.05 57.45 -52.40
N GLY A 9 37.31 57.98 -51.42
CA GLY A 9 37.97 58.74 -50.34
C GLY A 9 37.18 59.06 -49.08
N THR A 10 35.84 58.97 -49.04
CA THR A 10 35.08 59.48 -47.87
C THR A 10 34.11 58.51 -47.20
N GLN A 11 33.96 57.27 -47.69
CA GLN A 11 33.05 56.30 -47.05
C GLN A 11 33.66 55.53 -45.86
N SER A 12 34.98 55.46 -45.74
CA SER A 12 35.65 54.62 -44.74
C SER A 12 35.56 55.15 -43.30
N ILE A 13 35.41 56.46 -43.10
CA ILE A 13 35.41 57.07 -41.76
C ILE A 13 34.03 56.92 -41.07
N VAL A 14 32.93 57.00 -41.84
CA VAL A 14 31.56 56.80 -41.32
C VAL A 14 31.33 55.35 -40.90
N GLN A 15 31.99 54.41 -41.60
CA GLN A 15 31.87 52.98 -41.35
C GLN A 15 32.56 52.55 -40.04
N SER A 16 33.70 53.16 -39.68
CA SER A 16 34.42 52.88 -38.42
C SER A 16 33.63 53.29 -37.17
N GLY A 17 32.98 54.45 -37.19
CA GLY A 17 32.18 54.93 -36.05
C GLY A 17 30.94 54.05 -35.79
N LEU A 18 30.27 53.59 -36.85
CA LEU A 18 29.13 52.68 -36.75
C LEU A 18 29.53 51.29 -36.24
N GLN A 19 30.70 50.79 -36.64
CA GLN A 19 31.22 49.51 -36.15
C GLN A 19 31.47 49.56 -34.64
N GLN A 20 32.04 50.65 -34.15
CA GLN A 20 32.35 50.84 -32.72
C GLN A 20 31.09 50.98 -31.87
N LEU A 21 30.08 51.69 -32.35
CA LEU A 21 28.78 51.79 -31.68
C LEU A 21 28.07 50.43 -31.59
N LYS A 22 28.06 49.65 -32.69
CA LYS A 22 27.52 48.29 -32.70
C LYS A 22 28.23 47.37 -31.69
N LEU A 23 29.56 47.48 -31.61
CA LEU A 23 30.36 46.74 -30.63
C LEU A 23 29.98 47.10 -29.19
N GLN A 24 29.79 48.38 -28.89
CA GLN A 24 29.39 48.83 -27.57
C GLN A 24 27.97 48.38 -27.20
N GLN A 25 27.04 48.37 -28.17
CA GLN A 25 25.70 47.84 -27.97
C GLN A 25 25.71 46.33 -27.74
N ALA A 26 26.51 45.60 -28.52
CA ALA A 26 26.69 44.15 -28.36
C ALA A 26 27.28 43.80 -26.98
N ARG A 27 28.26 44.55 -26.48
CA ARG A 27 28.83 44.35 -25.13
C ARG A 27 27.78 44.48 -24.03
N ARG A 28 26.98 45.55 -24.05
CA ARG A 28 25.91 45.73 -23.07
C ARG A 28 24.86 44.62 -23.12
N ASN A 29 24.48 44.18 -24.32
CA ASN A 29 23.55 43.07 -24.48
C ASN A 29 24.14 41.75 -23.96
N ALA A 30 25.43 41.50 -24.19
CA ALA A 30 26.12 40.32 -23.68
C ALA A 30 26.16 40.33 -22.14
N GLU A 31 26.53 41.47 -21.53
CA GLU A 31 26.55 41.62 -20.07
C GLU A 31 25.16 41.38 -19.45
N GLN A 32 24.09 41.91 -20.07
CA GLN A 32 22.71 41.67 -19.62
C GLN A 32 22.29 40.20 -19.75
N ALA A 33 22.68 39.56 -20.85
CA ALA A 33 22.40 38.15 -21.09
C ALA A 33 23.15 37.26 -20.08
N GLU A 34 24.41 37.57 -19.77
CA GLU A 34 25.20 36.85 -18.76
C GLU A 34 24.59 36.99 -17.36
N GLN A 35 24.16 38.19 -16.96
CA GLN A 35 23.49 38.40 -15.68
C GLN A 35 22.18 37.60 -15.60
N THR A 36 21.40 37.59 -16.68
CA THR A 36 20.15 36.83 -16.77
C THR A 36 20.41 35.33 -16.69
N ALA A 37 21.42 34.83 -17.42
CA ALA A 37 21.79 33.43 -17.41
C ALA A 37 22.24 32.98 -16.00
N GLN A 38 23.06 33.79 -15.31
CA GLN A 38 23.49 33.52 -13.95
C GLN A 38 22.30 33.48 -12.98
N ALA A 39 21.36 34.43 -13.10
CA ALA A 39 20.16 34.45 -12.26
C ALA A 39 19.28 33.20 -12.50
N LEU A 40 19.08 32.80 -13.75
CA LEU A 40 18.33 31.60 -14.10
C LEU A 40 19.03 30.32 -13.61
N GLN A 41 20.36 30.26 -13.67
CA GLN A 41 21.12 29.12 -13.19
C GLN A 41 20.96 28.95 -11.67
N VAL A 42 21.04 30.04 -10.91
CA VAL A 42 20.79 30.01 -9.45
C VAL A 42 19.37 29.54 -9.14
N GLN A 43 18.36 30.03 -9.89
CA GLN A 43 16.98 29.59 -9.73
C GLN A 43 16.80 28.10 -10.05
N ALA A 44 17.46 27.61 -11.10
CA ALA A 44 17.43 26.20 -11.47
C ALA A 44 18.05 25.32 -10.38
N ASP A 45 19.20 25.73 -9.83
CA ASP A 45 19.86 25.00 -8.73
C ASP A 45 18.96 24.96 -7.47
N GLU A 46 18.29 26.07 -7.16
CA GLU A 46 17.34 26.11 -6.03
C GLU A 46 16.14 25.19 -6.26
N ALA A 47 15.57 25.22 -7.47
CA ALA A 47 14.45 24.35 -7.85
C ALA A 47 14.85 22.86 -7.79
N GLN A 48 16.04 22.51 -8.25
CA GLN A 48 16.57 21.14 -8.16
C GLN A 48 16.74 20.69 -6.71
N ARG A 49 17.30 21.56 -5.84
CA ARG A 49 17.42 21.25 -4.41
C ARG A 49 16.07 21.07 -3.73
N ARG A 50 15.06 21.88 -4.09
CA ARG A 50 13.67 21.73 -3.61
C ARG A 50 13.11 20.38 -4.07
N ALA A 51 13.22 20.06 -5.36
CA ALA A 51 12.74 18.80 -5.90
C ALA A 51 13.38 17.59 -5.22
N ALA A 52 14.69 17.62 -4.96
CA ALA A 52 15.39 16.55 -4.24
C ALA A 52 14.85 16.36 -2.81
N ARG A 53 14.58 17.46 -2.09
CA ARG A 53 13.97 17.39 -0.76
C ARG A 53 12.55 16.83 -0.80
N GLU A 54 11.74 17.24 -1.77
CA GLU A 54 10.38 16.72 -1.92
C GLU A 54 10.36 15.24 -2.30
N GLN A 55 11.30 14.79 -3.14
CA GLN A 55 11.45 13.36 -3.46
C GLN A 55 11.82 12.54 -2.21
N GLU A 56 12.71 13.06 -1.37
CA GLU A 56 13.07 12.38 -0.12
C GLU A 56 11.91 12.35 0.88
N ASN A 57 11.15 13.45 0.97
CA ASN A 57 9.92 13.50 1.77
C ASN A 57 8.89 12.48 1.26
N ALA A 58 8.68 12.39 -0.05
CA ALA A 58 7.79 11.42 -0.65
C ALA A 58 8.20 9.97 -0.35
N ARG A 59 9.51 9.66 -0.42
CA ARG A 59 10.03 8.34 -0.03
C ARG A 59 9.77 8.03 1.44
N SER A 60 10.04 8.99 2.33
CA SER A 60 9.76 8.84 3.76
C SER A 60 8.28 8.58 4.02
N LEU A 61 7.40 9.34 3.36
CA LEU A 61 5.95 9.16 3.49
C LEU A 61 5.49 7.80 2.95
N SER A 62 6.06 7.32 1.85
CA SER A 62 5.78 5.98 1.31
C SER A 62 6.12 4.89 2.33
N VAL A 63 7.31 4.95 2.93
CA VAL A 63 7.73 3.98 3.96
C VAL A 63 6.80 4.02 5.18
N GLN A 64 6.40 5.22 5.62
CA GLN A 64 5.45 5.38 6.71
C GLN A 64 4.07 4.79 6.36
N ALA A 65 3.60 4.99 5.13
CA ALA A 65 2.34 4.43 4.65
C ALA A 65 2.39 2.89 4.60
N ASP A 66 3.46 2.30 4.08
CA ASP A 66 3.66 0.85 4.05
C ASP A 66 3.69 0.25 5.46
N GLN A 67 4.35 0.93 6.39
CA GLN A 67 4.39 0.53 7.80
C GLN A 67 3.00 0.61 8.44
N ALA A 68 2.25 1.69 8.18
CA ALA A 68 0.89 1.86 8.67
C ALA A 68 -0.05 0.79 8.09
N GLN A 69 0.07 0.48 6.80
CA GLN A 69 -0.70 -0.58 6.15
C GLN A 69 -0.41 -1.95 6.75
N THR A 70 0.87 -2.26 7.01
CA THR A 70 1.27 -3.50 7.66
C THR A 70 0.68 -3.61 9.07
N ASN A 71 0.76 -2.54 9.86
CA ASN A 71 0.18 -2.49 11.21
C ASN A 71 -1.35 -2.67 11.17
N ALA A 72 -2.04 -2.01 10.24
CA ALA A 72 -3.47 -2.17 10.04
C ALA A 72 -3.84 -3.60 9.61
N GLY A 73 -3.02 -4.26 8.80
CA GLY A 73 -3.17 -5.68 8.44
C GLY A 73 -3.10 -6.59 9.67
N ARG A 74 -2.06 -6.42 10.49
CA ARG A 74 -1.89 -7.19 11.74
C ARG A 74 -3.04 -6.95 12.72
N ALA A 75 -3.48 -5.70 12.87
CA ALA A 75 -4.61 -5.36 13.74
C ALA A 75 -5.91 -6.04 13.28
N ARG A 76 -6.20 -6.04 11.97
CA ARG A 76 -7.36 -6.75 11.41
C ARG A 76 -7.28 -8.26 11.63
N GLN A 77 -6.11 -8.85 11.45
CA GLN A 77 -5.91 -10.27 11.72
C GLN A 77 -6.10 -10.60 13.21
N GLY A 78 -5.56 -9.77 14.10
CA GLY A 78 -5.76 -9.91 15.55
C GLY A 78 -7.23 -9.82 15.94
N LEU A 79 -7.99 -8.87 15.38
CA LEU A 79 -9.43 -8.76 15.60
C LEU A 79 -10.18 -10.02 15.17
N ALA A 80 -9.87 -10.56 13.99
CA ALA A 80 -10.48 -11.79 13.50
C ALA A 80 -10.17 -13.00 14.40
N SER A 81 -8.95 -13.09 14.91
CA SER A 81 -8.56 -14.14 15.87
C SER A 81 -9.32 -14.02 17.19
N ILE A 82 -9.48 -12.81 17.72
CA ILE A 82 -10.26 -12.58 18.95
C ILE A 82 -11.72 -12.95 18.72
N GLN A 83 -12.32 -12.53 17.61
CA GLN A 83 -13.71 -12.88 17.28
C GLN A 83 -13.90 -14.40 17.22
N THR A 84 -13.00 -15.11 16.52
CA THR A 84 -13.06 -16.57 16.41
C THR A 84 -12.92 -17.25 17.77
N ALA A 85 -12.03 -16.74 18.64
CA ALA A 85 -11.87 -17.26 20.01
C ALA A 85 -13.14 -17.03 20.85
N SER A 86 -13.75 -15.85 20.76
CA SER A 86 -15.02 -15.55 21.44
C SER A 86 -16.16 -16.44 20.96
N ASP A 87 -16.29 -16.66 19.65
CA ASP A 87 -17.31 -17.54 19.08
C ASP A 87 -17.13 -18.99 19.55
N SER A 88 -15.88 -19.46 19.62
CA SER A 88 -15.55 -20.81 20.12
C SER A 88 -15.91 -20.98 21.61
N VAL A 89 -15.63 -19.97 22.43
CA VAL A 89 -16.01 -19.97 23.86
C VAL A 89 -17.52 -19.96 24.03
N ALA A 90 -18.25 -19.17 23.24
CA ALA A 90 -19.71 -19.14 23.27
C ALA A 90 -20.32 -20.50 22.87
N GLN A 91 -19.77 -21.16 21.85
CA GLN A 91 -20.20 -22.52 21.46
C GLN A 91 -19.96 -23.54 22.57
N LEU A 92 -18.79 -23.51 23.21
CA LEU A 92 -18.50 -24.40 24.35
C LEU A 92 -19.47 -24.18 25.51
N GLY A 93 -19.80 -22.94 25.84
CA GLY A 93 -20.81 -22.62 26.86
C GLY A 93 -22.17 -23.24 26.54
N ASN A 94 -22.65 -23.06 25.31
CA ASN A 94 -23.91 -23.65 24.86
C ASN A 94 -23.91 -25.19 24.89
N VAL A 95 -22.78 -25.83 24.55
CA VAL A 95 -22.65 -27.30 24.63
C VAL A 95 -22.69 -27.76 26.09
N VAL A 96 -21.99 -27.08 26.99
CA VAL A 96 -22.02 -27.39 28.43
C VAL A 96 -23.43 -27.25 29.00
N ASP A 97 -24.13 -26.15 28.68
CA ASP A 97 -25.52 -25.94 29.11
C ASP A 97 -26.46 -27.01 28.56
N GLN A 98 -26.29 -27.44 27.30
CA GLN A 98 -27.05 -28.55 26.73
C GLN A 98 -26.79 -29.88 27.44
N VAL A 99 -25.54 -30.16 27.82
CA VAL A 99 -25.21 -31.40 28.55
C VAL A 99 -25.82 -31.36 29.94
N ILE A 100 -25.70 -30.25 30.67
CA ILE A 100 -26.30 -30.09 32.01
C ILE A 100 -27.83 -30.23 31.94
N THR A 101 -28.47 -29.54 31.00
CA THR A 101 -29.93 -29.63 30.82
C THR A 101 -30.39 -31.02 30.38
N LYS A 102 -29.66 -31.72 29.49
CA LYS A 102 -29.97 -33.11 29.15
C LYS A 102 -29.75 -34.08 30.31
N GLN A 103 -28.72 -33.87 31.13
CA GLN A 103 -28.45 -34.66 32.33
C GLN A 103 -29.55 -34.44 33.40
N GLN A 104 -30.06 -33.22 33.54
CA GLN A 104 -31.15 -32.88 34.49
C GLN A 104 -32.54 -33.21 33.96
N ALA A 105 -32.74 -33.23 32.65
CA ALA A 105 -33.97 -33.67 32.01
C ALA A 105 -34.06 -35.21 31.91
N ALA A 106 -33.01 -35.95 32.26
CA ALA A 106 -33.09 -37.39 32.46
C ALA A 106 -33.92 -37.66 33.73
N PRO A 107 -35.15 -38.20 33.62
CA PRO A 107 -35.86 -38.70 34.78
C PRO A 107 -35.07 -39.87 35.34
N ALA A 108 -35.17 -40.13 36.64
CA ALA A 108 -34.70 -41.35 37.26
C ALA A 108 -35.15 -42.56 36.41
N ALA A 109 -34.22 -43.13 35.65
CA ALA A 109 -34.45 -44.35 34.90
C ALA A 109 -34.61 -45.47 35.93
N THR A 110 -35.85 -45.73 36.31
CA THR A 110 -36.23 -47.00 36.89
C THR A 110 -35.87 -48.05 35.84
N SER A 111 -34.95 -48.94 36.22
CA SER A 111 -34.51 -50.10 35.46
C SER A 111 -35.73 -50.84 34.90
N SER A 112 -36.03 -50.64 33.61
CA SER A 112 -36.77 -51.63 32.86
C SER A 112 -35.74 -52.38 32.03
N VAL A 113 -35.38 -53.56 32.51
CA VAL A 113 -34.66 -54.55 31.70
C VAL A 113 -35.60 -54.87 30.54
N GLN A 114 -35.39 -54.17 29.43
CA GLN A 114 -36.13 -54.39 28.20
C GLN A 114 -35.64 -55.72 27.61
N GLU A 115 -36.39 -56.78 27.88
CA GLU A 115 -36.16 -58.14 27.41
C GLU A 115 -36.05 -58.12 25.88
N SER A 116 -34.81 -58.22 25.38
CA SER A 116 -34.54 -58.22 23.95
C SER A 116 -34.70 -59.63 23.41
N LYS A 117 -35.28 -59.76 22.22
CA LYS A 117 -35.53 -61.06 21.59
C LYS A 117 -34.20 -61.83 21.42
N PRO A 118 -34.16 -63.14 21.73
CA PRO A 118 -32.96 -63.95 21.57
C PRO A 118 -32.53 -63.95 20.09
N VAL A 119 -31.26 -63.67 19.82
CA VAL A 119 -30.70 -63.77 18.47
C VAL A 119 -30.42 -65.22 18.15
N VAL A 120 -31.02 -65.71 17.08
CA VAL A 120 -30.80 -67.06 16.55
C VAL A 120 -29.85 -66.99 15.36
N ASN A 121 -28.95 -67.97 15.24
CA ASN A 121 -28.12 -68.14 14.05
C ASN A 121 -28.93 -68.69 12.87
N THR A 122 -28.32 -68.78 11.68
CA THR A 122 -28.99 -69.32 10.48
C THR A 122 -29.30 -70.82 10.57
N GLN A 123 -28.82 -71.51 11.61
CA GLN A 123 -29.17 -72.89 11.96
C GLN A 123 -30.30 -72.98 13.01
N GLY A 124 -30.83 -71.85 13.50
CA GLY A 124 -31.92 -71.80 14.47
C GLY A 124 -31.50 -71.88 15.95
N GLU A 125 -30.20 -71.84 16.25
CA GLU A 125 -29.69 -71.93 17.62
C GLU A 125 -29.59 -70.53 18.27
N VAL A 126 -30.09 -70.38 19.50
CA VAL A 126 -30.03 -69.12 20.26
C VAL A 126 -28.59 -68.83 20.65
N THR A 127 -28.00 -67.79 20.04
CA THR A 127 -26.58 -67.42 20.21
C THR A 127 -26.39 -66.31 21.26
N GLY A 128 -27.46 -65.66 21.71
CA GLY A 128 -27.39 -64.68 22.80
C GLY A 128 -28.58 -63.73 22.86
N THR A 129 -28.46 -62.71 23.69
CA THR A 129 -29.47 -61.66 23.87
C THR A 129 -28.83 -60.31 23.55
N LEU A 130 -29.46 -59.49 22.70
CA LEU A 130 -28.99 -58.12 22.51
C LEU A 130 -29.27 -57.31 23.77
N ILE A 131 -28.36 -56.43 24.16
CA ILE A 131 -28.60 -55.45 25.22
C ILE A 131 -28.35 -54.09 24.60
N ASN A 132 -29.36 -53.21 24.60
CA ASN A 132 -29.17 -51.82 24.18
C ASN A 132 -28.54 -51.04 25.35
N THR A 133 -27.24 -50.76 25.24
CA THR A 133 -26.52 -49.86 26.16
C THR A 133 -26.54 -48.45 25.59
N THR A 134 -27.51 -47.64 25.99
CA THR A 134 -27.45 -46.18 25.80
C THR A 134 -26.90 -45.59 27.09
N ALA A 135 -25.70 -44.98 26.99
CA ALA A 135 -25.01 -44.27 28.08
C ALA A 135 -25.61 -42.88 28.32
#